data_AF-A0A1I1CFE4-F1
#
_entry.id   AF-A0A1I1CFE4-F1
#
_cell.length_a   1.000
_cell.length_b   1.000
_cell.length_c   1.000
_cell.angle_alpha   90.00
_cell.angle_beta   90.00
_cell.angle_gamma   90.00
#
_symmetry.space_group_name_H-M   'P 1'
#
loop_
_entity.id
_entity.type
_entity.pdbx_description
1 polymer ?
#
loop_
_entity_poly.entity_id
_entity_poly.type
_entity_poly.pdbx_seq_one_letter_code
_entity_poly.pdbx_strand_id
1 'polypeptide(L)'
;MSIEETIFLLQSATKSERELDYAIAEAIGWKKQVHEVHNPRTGGAVPDTKWLMPGSEQPGKVPYFSSNLQNAHELAQQLAPGHIGACGWQMGKGRARINLAPVVEAANPSIALCIAALTTRLKIGK
;
A
#
# COMPACT_ATOMS: atom_id res chain seq x y z
N MET A 1 10.33 -5.55 2.13
CA MET A 1 9.23 -6.07 2.95
C MET A 1 8.46 -7.11 2.14
N SER A 2 8.11 -8.26 2.71
CA SER A 2 7.26 -9.25 2.04
C SER A 2 5.77 -8.87 2.11
N ILE A 3 4.94 -9.47 1.27
CA ILE A 3 3.49 -9.22 1.30
C ILE A 3 2.90 -9.68 2.64
N GLU A 4 3.36 -10.80 3.19
CA GLU A 4 2.93 -11.33 4.48
C GLU A 4 3.28 -10.37 5.64
N GLU A 5 4.50 -9.84 5.67
CA GLU A 5 4.93 -8.85 6.66
C GLU A 5 4.08 -7.58 6.57
N THR A 6 3.78 -7.12 5.35
CA THR A 6 2.94 -5.94 5.13
C THR A 6 1.51 -6.17 5.59
N ILE A 7 0.92 -7.35 5.32
CA ILE A 7 -0.41 -7.70 5.83
C ILE A 7 -0.42 -7.65 7.36
N PHE A 8 0.58 -8.25 8.02
CA PHE A 8 0.68 -8.25 9.47
C PHE A 8 0.80 -6.83 10.06
N LEU A 9 1.61 -5.98 9.42
CA LEU A 9 1.75 -4.57 9.81
C LEU A 9 0.41 -3.82 9.69
N LEU A 10 -0.29 -3.98 8.56
CA LEU A 10 -1.58 -3.30 8.32
C LEU A 10 -2.69 -3.78 9.25
N GLN A 11 -2.71 -5.07 9.60
CA GLN A 11 -3.67 -5.63 10.57
C GLN A 11 -3.49 -5.05 11.98
N SER A 12 -2.26 -4.70 12.34
CA SER A 12 -1.91 -4.12 13.64
C SER A 12 -2.03 -2.60 13.67
N ALA A 13 -2.25 -1.95 12.52
CA ALA A 13 -2.35 -0.50 12.42
C ALA A 13 -3.66 0.03 13.02
N THR A 14 -3.57 1.09 13.82
CA THR A 14 -4.72 1.75 14.44
C THR A 14 -5.20 2.99 13.66
N LYS A 15 -4.42 3.45 12.68
CA LYS A 15 -4.71 4.60 11.83
C LYS A 15 -3.92 4.51 10.52
N SER A 16 -4.26 5.33 9.55
CA SER A 16 -3.46 5.50 8.33
C SER A 16 -2.17 6.27 8.63
N GLU A 17 -1.06 5.81 8.07
CA GLU A 17 0.25 6.47 8.16
C GLU A 17 1.03 6.30 6.87
N ARG A 18 1.95 7.22 6.61
CA ARG A 18 2.69 7.28 5.35
C ARG A 18 3.70 6.13 5.24
N GLU A 19 4.14 5.62 6.39
CA GLU A 19 4.97 4.42 6.55
C GLU A 19 4.24 3.16 6.09
N LEU A 20 2.93 3.03 6.37
CA LEU A 20 2.12 1.90 5.88
C LEU A 20 2.04 1.88 4.36
N ASP A 21 1.88 3.05 3.77
CA ASP A 21 1.81 3.17 2.32
C ASP A 21 3.16 2.86 1.65
N TYR A 22 4.29 3.21 2.28
CA TYR A 22 5.62 2.82 1.79
C TYR A 22 5.82 1.31 1.89
N ALA A 23 5.39 0.69 3.01
CA ALA A 23 5.40 -0.76 3.18
C ALA A 23 4.58 -1.47 2.08
N ILE A 24 3.38 -0.96 1.77
CA ILE A 24 2.55 -1.47 0.66
C ILE A 24 3.28 -1.33 -0.69
N ALA A 25 3.88 -0.17 -0.96
CA ALA A 25 4.59 0.07 -2.20
C ALA A 25 5.77 -0.89 -2.39
N GLU A 26 6.59 -1.07 -1.36
CA GLU A 26 7.70 -2.04 -1.39
C GLU A 26 7.20 -3.47 -1.62
N ALA A 27 6.12 -3.87 -0.95
CA ALA A 27 5.55 -5.21 -1.08
C ALA A 27 5.03 -5.53 -2.50
N ILE A 28 4.61 -4.51 -3.25
CA ILE A 28 4.16 -4.65 -4.64
C ILE A 28 5.27 -4.32 -5.65
N GLY A 29 6.52 -4.19 -5.18
CA GLY A 29 7.71 -4.11 -6.02
C GLY A 29 8.22 -2.69 -6.33
N TRP A 30 7.67 -1.65 -5.69
CA TRP A 30 8.27 -0.31 -5.80
C TRP A 30 9.66 -0.31 -5.17
N LYS A 31 10.57 0.47 -5.76
CA LYS A 31 11.95 0.58 -5.28
C LYS A 31 12.20 1.97 -4.73
N LYS A 32 12.74 2.03 -3.51
CA LYS A 32 13.26 3.26 -2.92
C LYS A 32 14.68 3.51 -3.43
N GLN A 33 14.92 4.69 -4.01
CA GLN A 33 16.23 5.17 -4.38
C GLN A 33 16.56 6.40 -3.54
N VAL A 34 17.71 6.37 -2.88
CA VAL A 34 18.20 7.51 -2.08
C VAL A 34 19.42 8.08 -2.79
N HIS A 35 19.34 9.33 -3.18
CA HIS A 35 20.45 10.08 -3.76
C HIS A 35 20.88 11.16 -2.78
N GLU A 36 22.18 11.41 -2.70
CA GLU A 36 22.67 12.60 -2.02
C GLU A 36 22.58 13.78 -2.99
N VAL A 37 21.88 14.84 -2.56
CA VAL A 37 21.82 16.09 -3.32
C VAL A 37 22.45 17.18 -2.49
N HIS A 38 23.21 18.03 -3.15
CA HIS A 38 23.81 19.18 -2.50
C HIS A 38 22.71 20.17 -2.08
N ASN A 39 22.70 20.54 -0.80
CA ASN A 39 21.83 21.58 -0.29
C ASN A 39 22.55 22.94 -0.40
N PRO A 40 22.18 23.81 -1.36
CA PRO A 40 22.88 25.08 -1.57
C PRO A 40 22.75 26.05 -0.39
N ARG A 41 21.81 25.83 0.53
CA ARG A 41 21.61 26.68 1.72
C ARG A 41 22.52 26.30 2.88
N THR A 42 22.88 25.02 3.01
CA THR A 42 23.70 24.52 4.13
C THR A 42 25.08 24.06 3.71
N GLY A 43 25.35 23.96 2.40
CA GLY A 43 26.60 23.43 1.84
C GLY A 43 26.79 21.91 2.04
N GLY A 44 25.85 21.24 2.73
CA GLY A 44 25.92 19.80 3.02
C GLY A 44 25.12 18.95 2.03
N ALA A 45 25.44 17.65 1.97
CA ALA A 45 24.61 16.67 1.28
C ALA A 45 23.34 16.38 2.10
N VAL A 46 22.18 16.36 1.44
CA VAL A 46 20.92 15.91 2.02
C VAL A 46 20.38 14.72 1.23
N PRO A 47 19.76 13.73 1.89
CA PRO A 47 19.15 12.60 1.19
C PRO A 47 17.88 13.07 0.45
N ASP A 48 17.84 12.83 -0.85
CA ASP A 48 16.63 12.91 -1.68
C ASP A 48 16.15 11.50 -1.98
N THR A 49 14.95 11.20 -1.51
CA THR A 49 14.34 9.88 -1.66
C THR A 49 13.37 9.92 -2.84
N LYS A 50 13.70 9.15 -3.86
CA LYS A 50 12.85 8.90 -5.03
C LYS A 50 12.27 7.50 -4.97
N TRP A 51 11.06 7.34 -5.46
CA TRP A 51 10.37 6.06 -5.52
C TRP A 51 10.15 5.68 -6.97
N LEU A 52 10.58 4.48 -7.36
CA LEU A 52 10.38 3.94 -8.70
C LEU A 52 9.24 2.93 -8.67
N MET A 53 8.26 3.13 -9.56
CA MET A 53 7.18 2.18 -9.78
C MET A 53 7.70 0.92 -10.51
N PRO A 54 7.18 -0.28 -10.22
CA PRO A 54 7.51 -1.49 -10.98
C PRO A 54 7.37 -1.27 -12.48
N GLY A 55 8.42 -1.57 -13.25
CA GLY A 55 8.42 -1.44 -14.71
C GLY A 55 8.60 0.00 -15.24
N SER A 56 8.82 0.98 -14.37
CA SER A 56 9.13 2.36 -14.74
C SER A 56 10.50 2.78 -14.21
N GLU A 57 11.26 3.51 -15.03
CA GLU A 57 12.50 4.18 -14.62
C GLU A 57 12.23 5.62 -14.12
N GLN A 58 11.00 6.11 -14.28
CA GLN A 58 10.64 7.45 -13.85
C GLN A 58 10.23 7.47 -12.37
N PRO A 59 10.80 8.38 -11.56
CA PRO A 59 10.35 8.62 -10.20
C PRO A 59 8.87 8.98 -10.14
N GLY A 60 8.15 8.33 -9.22
CA GLY A 60 6.76 8.60 -8.93
C GLY A 60 6.55 8.95 -7.45
N LYS A 61 5.41 9.56 -7.16
CA LYS A 61 4.95 9.72 -5.78
C LYS A 61 4.19 8.46 -5.38
N VAL A 62 4.57 7.85 -4.27
CA VAL A 62 3.83 6.69 -3.75
C VAL A 62 2.40 7.12 -3.37
N PRO A 63 1.36 6.44 -3.87
CA PRO A 63 -0.03 6.76 -3.53
C PRO A 63 -0.32 6.61 -2.03
N TYR A 64 -1.35 7.31 -1.57
CA TYR A 64 -1.84 7.23 -0.19
C TYR A 64 -2.77 6.02 -0.01
N PHE A 65 -2.23 4.81 -0.10
CA PHE A 65 -3.01 3.58 -0.08
C PHE A 65 -3.87 3.39 1.18
N SER A 66 -3.33 3.74 2.35
CA SER A 66 -3.94 3.53 3.66
C SER A 66 -4.95 4.61 4.05
N SER A 67 -4.95 5.78 3.41
CA SER A 67 -5.84 6.90 3.77
C SER A 67 -6.77 7.35 2.65
N ASN A 68 -6.49 6.99 1.39
CA ASN A 68 -7.31 7.35 0.24
C ASN A 68 -7.94 6.10 -0.38
N LEU A 69 -9.27 6.04 -0.36
CA LEU A 69 -10.01 4.87 -0.82
C LEU A 69 -9.85 4.62 -2.33
N GLN A 70 -9.73 5.67 -3.13
CA GLN A 70 -9.51 5.56 -4.57
C GLN A 70 -8.15 4.90 -4.86
N ASN A 71 -7.09 5.34 -4.17
CA ASN A 71 -5.77 4.71 -4.31
C ASN A 71 -5.78 3.23 -3.86
N ALA A 72 -6.49 2.92 -2.76
CA ALA A 72 -6.66 1.54 -2.30
C ALA A 72 -7.44 0.69 -3.32
N HIS A 73 -8.44 1.27 -3.96
CA HIS A 73 -9.21 0.61 -5.01
C HIS A 73 -8.37 0.36 -6.26
N GLU A 74 -7.61 1.34 -6.73
CA GLU A 74 -6.68 1.19 -7.86
C GLU A 74 -5.64 0.10 -7.59
N LEU A 75 -5.10 0.06 -6.37
CA LEU A 75 -4.23 -1.01 -5.92
C LEU A 75 -4.92 -2.38 -5.98
N ALA A 76 -6.17 -2.48 -5.52
CA ALA A 76 -6.94 -3.71 -5.57
C ALA A 76 -7.16 -4.19 -7.02
N GLN A 77 -7.45 -3.26 -7.94
CA GLN A 77 -7.57 -3.57 -9.38
C GLN A 77 -6.24 -4.04 -9.98
N GLN A 78 -5.12 -3.47 -9.55
CA GLN A 78 -3.79 -3.90 -9.98
C GLN A 78 -3.43 -5.31 -9.49
N LEU A 79 -3.75 -5.62 -8.22
CA LEU A 79 -3.35 -6.87 -7.58
C LEU A 79 -4.29 -8.04 -7.83
N ALA A 80 -5.57 -7.76 -8.06
CA ALA A 80 -6.62 -8.74 -8.28
C ALA A 80 -7.51 -8.34 -9.46
N PRO A 81 -6.95 -8.18 -10.68
CA PRO A 81 -7.73 -7.73 -11.84
C PRO A 81 -8.89 -8.67 -12.13
N GLY A 82 -10.05 -8.10 -12.47
CA GLY A 82 -11.27 -8.86 -12.83
C GLY A 82 -12.03 -9.48 -11.65
N HIS A 83 -11.55 -9.32 -10.42
CA HIS A 83 -12.25 -9.82 -9.24
C HIS A 83 -13.27 -8.81 -8.70
N ILE A 84 -14.34 -9.33 -8.09
CA ILE A 84 -15.41 -8.50 -7.52
C ILE A 84 -15.12 -8.31 -6.03
N GLY A 85 -15.14 -7.07 -5.57
CA GLY A 85 -14.92 -6.74 -4.17
C GLY A 85 -15.93 -5.75 -3.61
N ALA A 86 -15.99 -5.67 -2.30
CA ALA A 86 -16.75 -4.67 -1.57
C ALA A 86 -15.91 -4.16 -0.39
N CYS A 87 -16.05 -2.87 -0.08
CA CYS A 87 -15.50 -2.26 1.12
C CYS A 87 -16.54 -1.33 1.76
N GLY A 88 -16.39 -1.09 3.05
CA GLY A 88 -17.30 -0.24 3.81
C GLY A 88 -16.81 -0.02 5.23
N TRP A 89 -17.62 0.66 6.02
CA TRP A 89 -17.35 1.00 7.42
C TRP A 89 -18.47 0.49 8.31
N GLN A 90 -18.08 -0.10 9.44
CA GLN A 90 -19.02 -0.62 10.43
C GLN A 90 -18.39 -0.54 11.82
N MET A 91 -19.15 -0.03 12.81
CA MET A 91 -18.71 0.09 14.21
C MET A 91 -17.34 0.76 14.38
N GLY A 92 -17.07 1.83 13.62
CA GLY A 92 -15.80 2.58 13.68
C GLY A 92 -14.59 1.88 13.05
N LYS A 93 -14.79 0.75 12.36
CA LYS A 93 -13.74 0.03 11.63
C LYS A 93 -14.04 -0.01 10.13
N GLY A 94 -12.98 -0.22 9.35
CA GLY A 94 -13.10 -0.60 7.95
C GLY A 94 -13.33 -2.09 7.79
N ARG A 95 -14.13 -2.45 6.78
CA ARG A 95 -14.33 -3.82 6.33
C ARG A 95 -14.11 -3.91 4.83
N ALA A 96 -13.48 -4.99 4.38
CA ALA A 96 -13.36 -5.28 2.96
C ALA A 96 -13.37 -6.78 2.67
N ARG A 97 -13.80 -7.14 1.47
CA ARG A 97 -13.75 -8.50 0.95
C ARG A 97 -13.54 -8.46 -0.56
N ILE A 98 -12.72 -9.37 -1.08
CA ILE A 98 -12.59 -9.64 -2.51
C ILE A 98 -13.02 -11.10 -2.75
N ASN A 99 -13.96 -11.30 -3.67
CA ASN A 99 -14.67 -12.54 -3.97
C ASN A 99 -15.28 -13.22 -2.73
N LEU A 100 -15.06 -14.53 -2.59
CA LEU A 100 -15.52 -15.39 -1.49
C LEU A 100 -14.49 -15.49 -0.35
N ALA A 101 -13.49 -14.61 -0.30
CA ALA A 101 -12.54 -14.59 0.80
C ALA A 101 -13.23 -14.18 2.12
N PRO A 102 -12.65 -14.54 3.29
CA PRO A 102 -13.10 -13.99 4.56
C PRO A 102 -13.10 -12.46 4.57
N VAL A 103 -14.04 -11.86 5.30
CA VAL A 103 -14.07 -10.41 5.51
C VAL A 103 -12.84 -10.01 6.32
N VAL A 104 -12.14 -9.00 5.83
CA VAL A 104 -11.03 -8.35 6.54
C VAL A 104 -11.56 -7.15 7.29
N GLU A 105 -11.14 -6.98 8.54
CA GLU A 105 -11.34 -5.76 9.31
C GLU A 105 -10.01 -5.02 9.51
N ALA A 106 -10.07 -3.69 9.53
CA ALA A 106 -8.92 -2.84 9.87
C ALA A 106 -9.38 -1.51 10.46
N ALA A 107 -8.43 -0.65 10.83
CA ALA A 107 -8.73 0.68 11.36
C ALA A 107 -9.59 1.56 10.44
N ASN A 108 -9.52 1.37 9.12
CA ASN A 108 -10.38 2.07 8.15
C ASN A 108 -10.55 1.26 6.85
N PRO A 109 -11.50 1.65 5.97
CA PRO A 109 -11.84 0.89 4.77
C PRO A 109 -10.67 0.76 3.78
N SER A 110 -9.84 1.79 3.65
CA SER A 110 -8.69 1.80 2.73
C SER A 110 -7.64 0.76 3.15
N ILE A 111 -7.32 0.69 4.46
CA ILE A 111 -6.41 -0.34 5.01
C ILE A 111 -7.02 -1.74 4.82
N ALA A 112 -8.32 -1.91 5.15
CA ALA A 112 -8.99 -3.20 5.00
C ALA A 112 -8.96 -3.68 3.54
N LEU A 113 -9.18 -2.77 2.58
CA LEU A 113 -9.12 -3.07 1.15
C LEU A 113 -7.71 -3.44 0.69
N CYS A 114 -6.68 -2.72 1.16
CA CYS A 114 -5.29 -3.06 0.86
C CYS A 114 -4.94 -4.48 1.36
N ILE A 115 -5.33 -4.83 2.59
CA ILE A 115 -5.10 -6.17 3.15
C ILE A 115 -5.83 -7.24 2.31
N ALA A 116 -7.10 -7.00 1.94
CA ALA A 116 -7.87 -7.94 1.13
C ALA A 116 -7.23 -8.16 -0.26
N ALA A 117 -6.73 -7.10 -0.88
CA ALA A 117 -6.02 -7.16 -2.16
C ALA A 117 -4.70 -7.92 -2.07
N LEU A 118 -3.85 -7.60 -1.09
CA LEU A 118 -2.58 -8.28 -0.84
C LEU A 118 -2.78 -9.77 -0.52
N THR A 119 -3.79 -10.10 0.30
CA THR A 119 -4.14 -11.49 0.62
C THR A 119 -4.58 -12.25 -0.63
N THR A 120 -5.32 -11.59 -1.52
CA THR A 120 -5.75 -12.18 -2.80
C THR A 120 -4.56 -12.42 -3.72
N ARG A 121 -3.63 -11.46 -3.81
CA ARG A 121 -2.39 -11.59 -4.60
C ARG A 121 -1.53 -12.78 -4.17
N LEU A 122 -1.41 -13.02 -2.86
CA LEU A 122 -0.69 -14.19 -2.31
C LEU A 122 -1.30 -15.51 -2.73
N LYS A 123 -2.63 -15.58 -2.86
CA LYS A 123 -3.34 -16.79 -3.26
C LYS A 123 -3.23 -17.07 -4.77
N ILE A 124 -3.18 -16.02 -5.59
CA ILE A 124 -3.00 -16.14 -7.05
C ILE A 124 -1.55 -16.52 -7.40
N GLY A 125 -0.58 -16.11 -6.58
CA GLY A 125 0.84 -16.41 -6.80
C GLY A 125 1.31 -17.79 -6.36
N LYS A 126 0.42 -18.61 -5.79
CA LYS A 126 0.65 -20.03 -5.46
C LYS A 126 -0.01 -20.90 -6.52
#